data_AF-A0A7Y3ADQ6-F1
#
_entry.id   AF-A0A7Y3ADQ6-F1
#
_cell.length_a   1.000
_cell.length_b   1.000
_cell.length_c   1.000
_cell.angle_alpha   90.00
_cell.angle_beta   90.00
_cell.angle_gamma   90.00
#
_symmetry.space_group_name_H-M   'P 1'
#
loop_
_entity.id
_entity.type
_entity.pdbx_description
1 polymer ?
#
loop_
_entity_poly.entity_id
_entity_poly.type
_entity_poly.pdbx_seq_one_letter_code
_entity_poly.pdbx_strand_id
1 'polypeptide(L)'
;MADKITIDVLTLDSVQCAACGYMMESIAALPDEVQAMIDYREWSIKTKEGIGKFTELKGKVLPTICIEGDLVFESLIPQYEELIDEMTKRAPESIVNSLQAARDKGFDFSRLNENLKKAGAGLKTKIG
;
A
#
# COMPACT_ATOMS: atom_id res chain seq x y z
N MET A 1 10.18 16.90 -10.43
CA MET A 1 9.73 15.50 -10.23
C MET A 1 8.86 15.54 -8.99
N ALA A 2 7.66 14.94 -9.02
CA ALA A 2 6.81 14.93 -7.83
C ALA A 2 7.40 13.94 -6.83
N ASP A 3 7.69 14.40 -5.62
CA ASP A 3 8.10 13.54 -4.50
C ASP A 3 6.94 12.61 -4.14
N LYS A 4 7.12 11.31 -4.38
CA LYS A 4 6.14 10.26 -4.07
C LYS A 4 6.74 9.25 -3.10
N ILE A 5 5.88 8.68 -2.26
CA ILE A 5 6.25 7.59 -1.34
C ILE A 5 6.09 6.25 -2.06
N THR A 6 7.14 5.45 -2.03
CA THR A 6 7.18 4.09 -2.54
C THR A 6 6.61 3.14 -1.49
N ILE A 7 5.63 2.34 -1.89
CA ILE A 7 4.99 1.33 -1.03
C ILE A 7 5.07 -0.04 -1.71
N ASP A 8 5.80 -0.96 -1.12
CA ASP A 8 5.95 -2.32 -1.62
C ASP A 8 5.12 -3.29 -0.78
N VAL A 9 4.18 -4.00 -1.41
CA VAL A 9 3.33 -4.98 -0.72
C VAL A 9 3.77 -6.37 -1.11
N LEU A 10 4.42 -7.06 -0.18
CA LEU A 10 4.86 -8.43 -0.35
C LEU A 10 3.66 -9.36 -0.07
N THR A 11 3.27 -10.15 -1.07
CA THR A 11 2.10 -11.04 -0.97
C THR A 11 2.43 -12.45 -1.46
N LEU A 12 1.60 -13.42 -1.08
CA LEU A 12 1.55 -14.71 -1.78
C LEU A 12 0.76 -14.54 -3.08
N ASP A 13 -0.48 -14.09 -2.97
CA ASP A 13 -1.42 -13.91 -4.09
C ASP A 13 -2.62 -13.07 -3.62
N SER A 14 -2.75 -11.80 -4.06
CA SER A 14 -3.88 -10.95 -3.65
C SER A 14 -5.25 -11.38 -4.19
N VAL A 15 -5.28 -12.23 -5.22
CA VAL A 15 -6.53 -12.72 -5.84
C VAL A 15 -7.06 -13.94 -5.12
N GLN A 16 -6.17 -14.84 -4.69
CA GLN A 16 -6.55 -16.12 -4.09
C GLN A 16 -6.39 -16.17 -2.56
N CYS A 17 -5.55 -15.32 -1.97
CA CYS A 17 -5.35 -15.25 -0.52
C CYS A 17 -6.11 -14.06 0.07
N ALA A 18 -7.14 -14.34 0.89
CA ALA A 18 -7.99 -13.31 1.49
C ALA A 18 -7.19 -12.24 2.27
N ALA A 19 -6.21 -12.64 3.09
CA ALA A 19 -5.39 -11.70 3.85
C ALA A 19 -4.53 -10.80 2.94
N CYS A 20 -4.00 -11.35 1.83
CA CYS A 20 -3.27 -10.56 0.84
C CYS A 20 -4.19 -9.58 0.11
N GLY A 21 -5.42 -10.02 -0.20
CA GLY A 21 -6.46 -9.17 -0.77
C GLY A 21 -6.76 -7.97 0.14
N TYR A 22 -7.06 -8.21 1.41
CA TYR A 22 -7.35 -7.14 2.38
C TYR A 22 -6.17 -6.17 2.56
N MET A 23 -4.93 -6.66 2.51
CA MET A 23 -3.74 -5.81 2.57
C MET A 23 -3.61 -4.90 1.35
N MET A 24 -3.94 -5.41 0.15
CA MET A 24 -3.95 -4.59 -1.06
C MET A 24 -5.12 -3.60 -1.06
N GLU A 25 -6.28 -4.01 -0.55
CA GLU A 25 -7.47 -3.17 -0.43
C GLU A 25 -7.26 -2.01 0.55
N SER A 26 -6.52 -2.20 1.65
CA SER A 26 -6.24 -1.11 2.61
C SER A 26 -5.49 0.05 1.97
N ILE A 27 -4.60 -0.24 1.02
CA ILE A 27 -3.88 0.77 0.23
C ILE A 27 -4.76 1.29 -0.90
N ALA A 28 -5.43 0.42 -1.66
CA ALA A 28 -6.28 0.80 -2.78
C ALA A 28 -7.47 1.68 -2.37
N ALA A 29 -7.95 1.55 -1.14
CA ALA A 29 -9.08 2.31 -0.62
C ALA A 29 -8.70 3.74 -0.17
N LEU A 30 -7.40 4.07 -0.13
CA LEU A 30 -6.93 5.41 0.22
C LEU A 30 -7.56 6.49 -0.70
N PRO A 31 -7.85 7.69 -0.18
CA PRO A 31 -8.39 8.80 -0.98
C PRO A 31 -7.52 9.17 -2.18
N ASP A 32 -8.13 9.72 -3.23
CA ASP A 32 -7.45 10.16 -4.46
C ASP A 32 -6.27 11.11 -4.19
N GLU A 33 -6.38 11.98 -3.16
CA GLU A 33 -5.30 12.89 -2.76
C GLU A 33 -4.06 12.13 -2.27
N VAL A 34 -4.26 11.06 -1.50
CA VAL A 34 -3.18 10.20 -0.99
C VAL A 34 -2.64 9.32 -2.11
N GLN A 35 -3.52 8.74 -2.93
CA GLN A 35 -3.16 7.96 -4.12
C GLN A 35 -2.25 8.74 -5.09
N ALA A 36 -2.43 10.06 -5.21
CA ALA A 36 -1.57 10.90 -6.03
C ALA A 36 -0.15 11.06 -5.48
N MET A 37 0.03 10.90 -4.16
CA MET A 37 1.30 11.07 -3.44
C MET A 37 2.08 9.77 -3.24
N ILE A 38 1.49 8.62 -3.59
CA ILE A 38 2.14 7.32 -3.46
C ILE A 38 2.41 6.68 -4.82
N ASP A 39 3.36 5.77 -4.83
CA ASP A 39 3.54 4.75 -5.87
C ASP A 39 3.61 3.40 -5.17
N TYR A 40 2.56 2.58 -5.32
CA TYR A 40 2.47 1.30 -4.64
C TYR A 40 2.47 0.14 -5.64
N ARG A 41 3.13 -0.96 -5.26
CA ARG A 41 3.23 -2.16 -6.09
C ARG A 41 3.09 -3.44 -5.27
N GLU A 42 2.34 -4.39 -5.81
CA GLU A 42 2.29 -5.76 -5.30
C GLU A 42 3.48 -6.58 -5.82
N TRP A 43 4.11 -7.33 -4.92
CA TRP A 43 5.16 -8.30 -5.21
C TRP A 43 4.73 -9.68 -4.74
N SER A 44 4.10 -10.43 -5.65
CA SER A 44 3.72 -11.81 -5.39
C SER A 44 4.94 -12.72 -5.42
N ILE A 45 5.19 -13.45 -4.34
CA ILE A 45 6.25 -14.47 -4.25
C ILE A 45 6.02 -15.69 -5.16
N LYS A 46 4.91 -15.75 -5.90
CA LYS A 46 4.72 -16.73 -6.99
C LYS A 46 5.55 -16.38 -8.23
N THR A 47 6.07 -15.15 -8.31
CA THR A 47 6.88 -14.67 -9.42
C THR A 47 8.35 -14.56 -9.01
N LYS A 48 9.27 -14.68 -9.98
CA LYS A 48 10.71 -14.49 -9.73
C LYS A 48 11.03 -13.09 -9.21
N GLU A 49 10.37 -12.07 -9.78
CA GLU A 49 10.51 -10.68 -9.33
C GLU A 49 10.07 -10.51 -7.87
N GLY A 50 8.92 -11.07 -7.50
CA GLY A 50 8.43 -10.99 -6.12
C GLY A 50 9.31 -11.74 -5.11
N ILE A 51 9.86 -12.90 -5.46
CA ILE A 51 10.87 -13.58 -4.63
C ILE A 51 12.12 -12.72 -4.46
N GLY A 52 12.58 -12.09 -5.54
CA GLY A 52 13.70 -11.15 -5.52
C GLY A 52 13.45 -9.99 -4.56
N LYS A 53 12.29 -9.32 -4.67
CA LYS A 53 11.92 -8.23 -3.77
C LYS A 53 11.70 -8.65 -2.33
N PHE A 54 11.06 -9.80 -2.09
CA PHE A 54 10.91 -10.34 -0.74
C PHE A 54 12.26 -10.56 -0.05
N THR A 55 13.26 -11.05 -0.80
CA THR A 55 14.62 -11.25 -0.30
C THR A 55 15.35 -9.92 -0.10
N GLU A 56 15.25 -8.99 -1.06
CA GLU A 56 15.88 -7.67 -1.00
C GLU A 56 15.40 -6.86 0.22
N LEU A 57 14.09 -6.84 0.46
CA LEU A 57 13.45 -6.15 1.58
C LEU A 57 13.53 -6.94 2.90
N LYS A 58 14.18 -8.12 2.89
CA LYS A 58 14.34 -9.01 4.07
C LYS A 58 13.01 -9.41 4.70
N GLY A 59 11.98 -9.60 3.89
CA GLY A 59 10.67 -10.05 4.33
C GLY A 59 10.76 -11.37 5.11
N LYS A 60 9.94 -11.50 6.15
CA LYS A 60 9.89 -12.71 7.00
C LYS A 60 8.54 -13.41 6.93
N VAL A 61 7.47 -12.63 6.85
CA VAL A 61 6.09 -13.10 6.85
C VAL A 61 5.31 -12.44 5.73
N LEU A 62 4.16 -13.02 5.38
CA LEU A 62 3.25 -12.51 4.36
C LEU A 62 1.83 -12.40 4.94
N PRO A 63 1.00 -11.48 4.44
CA PRO A 63 1.40 -10.32 3.63
C PRO A 63 2.20 -9.30 4.46
N THR A 64 3.07 -8.51 3.81
CA THR A 64 3.85 -7.45 4.47
C THR A 64 3.84 -6.16 3.65
N ILE A 65 3.59 -5.01 4.28
CA ILE A 65 3.72 -3.69 3.66
C ILE A 65 5.08 -3.10 4.05
N CYS A 66 5.79 -2.62 3.04
CA CYS A 66 7.02 -1.88 3.19
C CYS A 66 6.81 -0.44 2.69
N ILE A 67 7.35 0.55 3.40
CA ILE A 67 7.25 1.97 3.04
C ILE A 67 8.67 2.51 2.96
N GLU A 68 9.05 3.07 1.80
CA GLU A 68 10.42 3.53 1.53
C GLU A 68 11.50 2.45 1.84
N GLY A 69 11.15 1.17 1.62
CA GLY A 69 12.04 0.03 1.85
C GLY A 69 12.09 -0.50 3.29
N ASP A 70 11.43 0.14 4.25
CA ASP A 70 11.31 -0.35 5.62
C ASP A 70 10.13 -1.33 5.76
N LEU A 71 10.31 -2.44 6.48
CA LEU A 71 9.21 -3.33 6.87
C LEU A 71 8.36 -2.63 7.94
N VAL A 72 7.10 -2.30 7.62
CA VAL A 72 6.24 -1.51 8.53
C VAL A 72 5.11 -2.36 9.10
N PHE A 73 4.38 -3.08 8.25
CA PHE A 73 3.26 -3.93 8.68
C PHE A 73 3.50 -5.36 8.27
N GLU A 74 3.93 -6.20 9.21
CA GLU A 74 4.26 -7.61 9.00
C GLU A 74 3.11 -8.52 9.45
N SER A 75 2.38 -9.12 8.49
CA SER A 75 1.20 -9.98 8.76
C SER A 75 0.09 -9.32 9.57
N LEU A 76 0.03 -7.99 9.57
CA LEU A 76 -0.97 -7.18 10.25
C LEU A 76 -1.58 -6.20 9.25
N ILE A 77 -2.90 -6.25 9.05
CA ILE A 77 -3.59 -5.33 8.14
C ILE A 77 -3.76 -3.99 8.86
N PRO A 78 -3.15 -2.90 8.36
CA PRO A 78 -3.23 -1.60 9.03
C PRO A 78 -4.62 -0.98 8.92
N GLN A 79 -4.98 -0.15 9.90
CA GLN A 79 -6.07 0.80 9.74
C GLN A 79 -5.64 2.00 8.90
N TYR A 80 -6.61 2.76 8.39
CA TYR A 80 -6.37 3.95 7.59
C TYR A 80 -5.41 4.94 8.26
N GLU A 81 -5.67 5.28 9.52
CA GLU A 81 -4.87 6.25 10.26
C GLU A 81 -3.43 5.76 10.50
N GLU A 82 -3.25 4.48 10.83
CA GLU A 82 -1.94 3.87 11.05
C GLU A 82 -1.10 3.91 9.77
N LEU A 83 -1.71 3.61 8.63
CA LEU A 83 -1.03 3.66 7.33
C LEU A 83 -0.58 5.09 7.01
N ILE A 84 -1.45 6.09 7.19
CA ILE A 84 -1.10 7.50 6.96
C ILE A 84 -0.02 7.98 7.94
N ASP A 85 -0.08 7.58 9.21
CA ASP A 85 0.92 7.95 10.21
C ASP A 85 2.31 7.39 9.84
N GLU A 86 2.40 6.12 9.44
CA GLU A 86 3.66 5.51 9.04
C GLU A 86 4.21 6.08 7.73
N MET A 87 3.33 6.46 6.79
CA MET A 87 3.70 7.21 5.59
C MET A 87 4.25 8.59 5.97
N THR A 88 3.56 9.32 6.84
CA THR A 88 3.93 10.69 7.24
C THR A 88 5.31 10.72 7.92
N LYS A 89 5.64 9.71 8.73
CA LYS A 89 6.95 9.58 9.39
C LYS A 89 8.12 9.44 8.40
N ARG A 90 7.86 8.91 7.19
CA ARG A 90 8.86 8.64 6.15
C ARG A 90 8.74 9.58 4.96
N ALA A 91 7.71 10.42 4.94
CA ALA A 91 7.43 11.33 3.85
C ALA A 91 8.43 12.49 3.82
N PRO A 92 8.75 13.00 2.62
CA PRO A 92 9.42 14.30 2.49
C PRO A 92 8.53 15.44 3.00
N GLU A 93 9.16 16.49 3.54
CA GLU A 93 8.46 17.64 4.15
C GLU A 93 7.41 18.28 3.22
N SER A 94 7.59 18.17 1.90
CA SER A 94 6.70 18.72 0.88
C SER A 94 5.29 18.11 0.88
N ILE A 95 5.12 16.87 1.34
CA ILE A 95 3.83 16.16 1.31
C ILE A 95 3.26 15.82 2.69
N VAL A 96 4.05 16.02 3.77
CA VAL A 96 3.65 15.75 5.16
C VAL A 96 2.33 16.44 5.52
N ASN A 97 2.20 17.73 5.22
CA ASN A 97 0.98 18.50 5.55
C ASN A 97 -0.25 17.95 4.82
N SER A 98 -0.10 17.49 3.58
CA SER A 98 -1.18 16.90 2.80
C SER A 98 -1.61 15.55 3.38
N LEU A 99 -0.66 14.73 3.83
CA LEU A 99 -0.95 13.45 4.48
C LEU A 99 -1.67 13.64 5.82
N GLN A 100 -1.22 14.59 6.63
CA GLN A 100 -1.88 14.93 7.90
C GLN A 100 -3.31 15.44 7.67
N ALA A 101 -3.51 16.32 6.68
CA ALA A 101 -4.85 16.77 6.32
C ALA A 101 -5.76 15.61 5.85
N ALA A 102 -5.22 14.63 5.14
CA ALA A 102 -5.95 13.43 4.75
C ALA A 102 -6.31 12.53 5.94
N ARG A 103 -5.47 12.49 6.97
CA ARG A 103 -5.76 11.80 8.24
C ARG A 103 -6.92 12.48 8.99
N ASP A 104 -6.88 13.80 9.16
CA ASP A 104 -7.89 14.56 9.90
C ASP A 104 -9.29 14.50 9.26
N LYS A 105 -9.37 14.41 7.92
CA LYS A 105 -10.63 14.17 7.20
C LYS A 105 -11.24 12.80 7.53
N GLY A 106 -10.44 11.87 8.04
CA GLY A 106 -10.83 10.50 8.32
C GLY A 106 -11.09 9.68 7.05
N PHE A 107 -11.51 8.44 7.26
CA PHE A 107 -11.86 7.53 6.17
C PHE A 107 -13.32 7.71 5.76
N ASP A 108 -13.58 8.25 4.57
CA ASP A 108 -14.94 8.37 4.03
C ASP A 108 -15.43 7.03 3.47
N PHE A 109 -16.12 6.27 4.33
CA PHE A 109 -16.76 5.01 3.95
C PHE A 109 -17.76 5.15 2.79
N SER A 110 -18.33 6.33 2.57
CA SER A 110 -19.29 6.58 1.48
C SER A 110 -18.64 6.46 0.10
N ARG A 111 -17.33 6.68 0.02
CA ARG A 111 -16.55 6.65 -1.23
C ARG A 111 -15.70 5.39 -1.41
N LEU A 112 -15.77 4.45 -0.46
CA LEU A 112 -15.00 3.20 -0.49
C LEU A 112 -15.14 2.46 -1.84
N ASN A 113 -16.37 2.25 -2.30
CA ASN A 113 -16.64 1.54 -3.56
C ASN A 113 -16.10 2.29 -4.79
N GLU A 114 -16.04 3.62 -4.75
CA GLU A 114 -15.50 4.41 -5.85
C GLU A 114 -13.96 4.32 -5.87
N ASN A 115 -13.33 4.47 -4.70
CA ASN A 115 -11.89 4.39 -4.54
C ASN A 115 -11.36 3.02 -4.97
N LEU A 116 -12.00 1.92 -4.54
CA LEU A 116 -11.63 0.56 -4.93
C LEU A 116 -11.73 0.33 -6.45
N LYS A 117 -12.78 0.86 -7.09
CA LYS A 117 -12.96 0.77 -8.54
C LYS A 117 -11.91 1.56 -9.31
N LYS A 118 -11.58 2.78 -8.84
CA LYS A 118 -10.55 3.65 -9.45
C LYS A 118 -9.14 3.10 -9.30
N ALA A 119 -8.82 2.54 -8.12
CA ALA A 119 -7.52 1.93 -7.85
C ALA A 119 -7.28 0.65 -8.67
N GLY A 120 -8.33 0.08 -9.27
CA GLY A 120 -8.24 -1.11 -10.11
C GLY A 120 -7.75 -2.31 -9.32
N ALA A 121 -8.26 -2.49 -8.08
CA ALA A 121 -8.01 -3.68 -7.28
C ALA A 121 -8.38 -4.93 -8.12
N GLY A 122 -7.37 -5.70 -8.53
CA GLY A 122 -7.50 -6.86 -9.43
C GLY A 122 -7.24 -6.63 -10.93
N LEU A 123 -7.04 -5.38 -11.39
CA LEU A 123 -6.74 -5.05 -12.81
C LEU A 123 -5.26 -4.74 -13.07
N LYS A 124 -4.50 -4.34 -12.04
CA LYS A 124 -3.05 -4.05 -12.15
C LYS A 124 -2.14 -5.23 -11.81
N THR A 125 -2.69 -6.37 -11.44
CA THR A 125 -1.94 -7.64 -11.33
C THR A 125 -1.68 -8.14 -12.75
N LYS A 126 -0.76 -7.48 -13.47
CA LYS A 126 -0.20 -8.03 -14.72
C LYS A 126 0.55 -9.30 -14.36
N ILE A 127 -0.16 -10.42 -14.34
CA ILE A 127 0.43 -11.71 -14.67
C ILE A 127 0.77 -11.57 -16.15
N GLY A 128 2.07 -11.70 -16.46
CA GLY A 128 2.62 -11.47 -17.80
C GLY A 128 1.89 -12.20 -18.92
#